data_AF-A0A3C1K724-F1
#
_entry.id   AF-A0A3C1K724-F1
#
_cell.length_a   1.000
_cell.length_b   1.000
_cell.length_c   1.000
_cell.angle_alpha   90.00
_cell.angle_beta   90.00
_cell.angle_gamma   90.00
#
_symmetry.space_group_name_H-M   'P 1'
#
loop_
_entity.id
_entity.type
_entity.pdbx_description
1 polymer ?
#
loop_
_entity_poly.entity_id
_entity_poly.type
_entity_poly.pdbx_seq_one_letter_code
_entity_poly.pdbx_strand_id
1 'polypeptide(L)'
;MYKLLKVILPLLLILCIIFLAGCTSKNVGDETTLPLDKILTGLLTENVELYKSAFSPDYIEKVTAALSLIEEDINILLANTIKDAIDVRNANYGEKTQINYVLISKNVMTTDDLKEPYWDNYDITYNLPVDKITEAYKATFDIIYKGKESSETKRAEYKLLKIDGGWYLHPETFMNVFSG
;
A
#
# COMPACT_ATOMS: atom_id res chain seq x y z
N MET A 1 31.46 7.56 -44.27
CA MET A 1 31.37 6.67 -43.09
C MET A 1 31.15 7.39 -41.75
N TYR A 2 31.72 8.58 -41.49
CA TYR A 2 31.59 9.27 -40.19
C TYR A 2 30.20 9.83 -39.83
N LYS A 3 29.30 10.06 -40.80
CA LYS A 3 27.96 10.61 -40.54
C LYS A 3 26.92 9.57 -40.10
N LEU A 4 27.04 8.31 -40.56
CA LEU A 4 26.11 7.24 -40.15
C LEU A 4 26.31 6.84 -38.68
N LEU A 5 27.57 6.84 -38.21
CA LEU A 5 27.92 6.49 -36.83
C LEU A 5 27.32 7.45 -35.78
N LYS A 6 27.18 8.75 -36.12
CA LYS A 6 26.62 9.78 -35.24
C LYS A 6 25.11 9.67 -35.03
N VAL A 7 24.39 9.01 -35.93
CA VAL A 7 22.93 8.82 -35.83
C VAL A 7 22.62 7.47 -35.19
N ILE A 8 23.44 6.45 -35.45
CA ILE A 8 23.25 5.10 -34.90
C ILE A 8 23.56 5.06 -33.39
N LEU A 9 24.56 5.80 -32.92
CA LEU A 9 24.95 5.82 -31.50
C LEU A 9 23.87 6.36 -30.54
N PRO A 10 23.21 7.51 -30.79
CA PRO A 10 22.11 7.96 -29.94
C PRO A 10 20.87 7.08 -30.08
N LEU A 11 20.62 6.49 -31.26
CA LEU A 11 19.50 5.56 -31.46
C LEU A 11 19.70 4.26 -30.66
N LEU A 12 20.93 3.75 -30.58
CA LEU A 12 21.28 2.58 -29.77
C LEU A 12 21.18 2.87 -28.27
N LEU A 13 21.57 4.08 -27.84
CA LEU A 13 21.43 4.52 -26.44
C LEU A 13 19.96 4.67 -26.03
N ILE A 14 19.11 5.18 -26.93
CA ILE A 14 17.65 5.25 -26.71
C ILE A 14 17.04 3.84 -26.71
N LEU A 15 17.51 2.93 -27.57
CA LEU A 15 17.06 1.53 -27.57
C LEU A 15 17.50 0.77 -26.30
N CYS A 16 18.69 1.07 -25.76
CA CYS A 16 19.15 0.50 -24.48
C CYS A 16 18.36 1.01 -23.27
N ILE A 17 17.81 2.24 -23.33
CA ILE A 17 16.91 2.75 -22.27
C ILE A 17 15.54 2.05 -22.33
N ILE A 18 15.09 1.64 -23.53
CA ILE A 18 13.81 0.92 -23.70
C ILE A 18 13.95 -0.57 -23.31
N PHE A 19 15.13 -1.17 -23.43
CA PHE A 19 15.41 -2.56 -23.02
C PHE A 19 15.65 -2.76 -21.50
N LEU A 20 15.61 -1.71 -20.69
CA LEU A 20 15.59 -1.82 -19.22
C LEU A 20 14.19 -2.08 -18.64
N ALA A 21 13.15 -2.19 -19.49
CA ALA A 21 11.78 -2.54 -19.10
C ALA A 21 11.59 -4.01 -18.66
N GLY A 22 12.69 -4.73 -18.39
CA GLY A 22 12.72 -6.07 -17.82
C GLY A 22 13.23 -6.15 -16.37
N CYS A 23 13.51 -5.02 -15.72
CA CYS A 23 13.76 -5.00 -14.27
C CYS A 23 12.43 -5.07 -13.54
N THR A 24 12.33 -5.99 -12.57
CA THR A 24 11.29 -5.99 -11.55
C THR A 24 11.17 -4.57 -10.99
N SER A 25 10.08 -3.86 -11.30
CA SER A 25 9.88 -2.49 -10.81
C SER A 25 9.80 -2.58 -9.29
N LYS A 26 10.79 -2.10 -8.55
CA LYS A 26 10.71 -2.04 -7.08
C LYS A 26 9.75 -0.94 -6.67
N ASN A 27 9.20 -1.03 -5.46
CA ASN A 27 8.49 0.08 -4.84
C ASN A 27 9.40 1.33 -4.79
N VAL A 28 8.85 2.48 -5.18
CA VAL A 28 9.53 3.77 -5.14
C VAL A 28 8.85 4.61 -4.06
N GLY A 29 9.48 4.65 -2.88
CA GLY A 29 8.98 5.34 -1.71
C GLY A 29 10.11 5.82 -0.79
N ASP A 30 9.75 6.17 0.44
CA ASP A 30 10.67 6.57 1.50
C ASP A 30 10.27 5.90 2.83
N GLU A 31 10.89 6.26 3.95
CA GLU A 31 10.58 5.62 5.24
C GLU A 31 9.10 5.67 5.63
N THR A 32 8.35 6.66 5.13
CA THR A 32 6.92 6.81 5.45
C THR A 32 6.06 5.75 4.79
N THR A 33 6.57 5.10 3.73
CA THR A 33 5.83 4.11 2.94
C THR A 33 6.04 2.67 3.43
N LEU A 34 6.85 2.47 4.48
CA LEU A 34 7.05 1.17 5.13
C LEU A 34 5.74 0.43 5.49
N PRO A 35 4.67 1.10 5.98
CA PRO A 35 3.37 0.47 6.19
C PRO A 35 2.76 -0.13 4.91
N LEU A 36 2.91 0.55 3.77
CA LEU A 36 2.40 0.07 2.49
C LEU A 36 3.19 -1.15 2.00
N ASP A 37 4.50 -1.18 2.23
CA ASP A 37 5.33 -2.37 1.98
C ASP A 37 4.87 -3.58 2.80
N LYS A 38 4.54 -3.36 4.07
CA LYS A 38 4.01 -4.40 4.98
C LYS A 38 2.67 -4.94 4.49
N ILE A 39 1.74 -4.07 4.08
CA ILE A 39 0.46 -4.54 3.53
C ILE A 39 0.65 -5.31 2.24
N LEU A 40 1.39 -4.76 1.27
CA LEU A 40 1.59 -5.42 -0.01
C LEU A 40 2.30 -6.75 0.16
N THR A 41 3.35 -6.79 0.98
CA THR A 41 4.07 -8.03 1.25
C THR A 41 3.21 -9.01 2.03
N GLY A 42 2.48 -8.55 3.04
CA GLY A 42 1.54 -9.36 3.82
C GLY A 42 0.47 -10.00 2.93
N LEU A 43 -0.12 -9.22 2.02
CA LEU A 43 -1.08 -9.73 1.05
C LEU A 43 -0.44 -10.70 0.05
N LEU A 44 0.70 -10.37 -0.54
CA LEU A 44 1.36 -11.22 -1.55
C LEU A 44 1.92 -12.53 -0.97
N THR A 45 2.19 -12.57 0.33
CA THR A 45 2.74 -13.74 1.05
C THR A 45 1.73 -14.41 1.98
N GLU A 46 0.46 -13.98 1.95
CA GLU A 46 -0.60 -14.48 2.84
C GLU A 46 -0.24 -14.38 4.33
N ASN A 47 0.59 -13.40 4.70
CA ASN A 47 1.07 -13.17 6.06
C ASN A 47 0.23 -12.11 6.78
N VAL A 48 -0.76 -12.59 7.53
CA VAL A 48 -1.68 -11.78 8.34
C VAL A 48 -0.95 -10.92 9.38
N GLU A 49 0.07 -11.44 10.05
CA GLU A 49 0.81 -10.67 11.06
C GLU A 49 1.56 -9.49 10.44
N LEU A 50 2.18 -9.72 9.27
CA LEU A 50 2.83 -8.65 8.53
C LEU A 50 1.82 -7.60 8.07
N TYR A 51 0.65 -8.01 7.58
CA TYR A 51 -0.44 -7.10 7.23
C TYR A 51 -0.87 -6.23 8.42
N LYS A 52 -1.19 -6.84 9.57
CA LYS A 52 -1.58 -6.13 10.80
C LYS A 52 -0.51 -5.16 11.27
N SER A 53 0.78 -5.51 11.13
CA SER A 53 1.90 -4.66 11.55
C SER A 53 2.02 -3.33 10.79
N ALA A 54 1.25 -3.15 9.71
CA ALA A 54 1.11 -1.87 9.03
C ALA A 54 0.25 -0.87 9.80
N PHE A 55 -0.53 -1.31 10.77
CA PHE A 55 -1.39 -0.48 11.61
C PHE A 55 -0.84 -0.40 13.03
N SER A 56 -1.22 0.65 13.77
CA SER A 56 -0.73 0.84 15.14
C SER A 56 -1.17 -0.32 16.05
N PRO A 57 -0.33 -0.78 16.99
CA PRO A 57 -0.70 -1.88 17.89
C PRO A 57 -1.98 -1.63 18.69
N ASP A 58 -2.18 -0.40 19.16
CA ASP A 58 -3.40 0.02 19.88
C ASP A 58 -4.66 -0.17 19.03
N TYR A 59 -4.65 0.24 17.76
CA TYR A 59 -5.75 -0.03 16.84
C TYR A 59 -6.03 -1.53 16.65
N ILE A 60 -4.98 -2.33 16.44
CA ILE A 60 -5.13 -3.78 16.27
C ILE A 60 -5.74 -4.43 17.53
N GLU A 61 -5.34 -4.00 18.72
CA GLU A 61 -5.94 -4.45 19.99
C GLU A 61 -7.43 -4.11 20.06
N LYS A 62 -7.82 -2.90 19.66
CA LYS A 62 -9.23 -2.46 19.66
C LYS A 62 -10.10 -3.26 18.70
N VAL A 63 -9.66 -3.43 17.45
CA VAL A 63 -10.38 -4.25 16.47
C VAL A 63 -10.47 -5.70 16.93
N THR A 64 -9.39 -6.25 17.49
CA THR A 64 -9.39 -7.62 18.02
C THR A 64 -10.42 -7.78 19.14
N ALA A 65 -10.50 -6.82 20.06
CA ALA A 65 -11.48 -6.82 21.13
C ALA A 65 -12.91 -6.69 20.58
N ALA A 66 -13.14 -5.80 19.62
CA ALA A 66 -14.45 -5.61 18.99
C ALA A 66 -14.95 -6.87 18.27
N LEU A 67 -14.10 -7.53 17.50
CA LEU A 67 -14.42 -8.79 16.82
C LEU A 67 -14.68 -9.93 17.81
N SER A 68 -13.91 -9.98 18.91
CA SER A 68 -14.10 -10.99 19.96
C SER A 68 -15.49 -10.91 20.61
N LEU A 69 -16.11 -9.73 20.67
CA LEU A 69 -17.47 -9.56 21.20
C LEU A 69 -18.55 -10.23 20.34
N ILE A 70 -18.27 -10.48 19.07
CA ILE A 70 -19.16 -11.16 18.12
C ILE A 70 -18.64 -12.56 17.74
N GLU A 71 -17.73 -13.12 18.55
CA GLU A 71 -17.12 -14.43 18.34
C GLU A 71 -16.35 -14.57 17.01
N GLU A 72 -15.84 -13.45 16.47
CA GLU A 72 -14.99 -13.42 15.29
C GLU A 72 -13.50 -13.31 15.65
N ASP A 73 -12.65 -14.02 14.90
CA ASP A 73 -11.19 -13.97 15.03
C ASP A 73 -10.60 -13.11 13.90
N ILE A 74 -9.87 -12.05 14.26
CA ILE A 74 -9.23 -11.12 13.33
C ILE A 74 -8.31 -11.81 12.33
N ASN A 75 -7.61 -12.87 12.73
CA ASN A 75 -6.68 -13.59 11.86
C ASN A 75 -7.42 -14.42 10.83
N ILE A 76 -8.50 -15.09 11.23
CA ILE A 76 -9.35 -15.86 10.31
C ILE A 76 -9.99 -14.92 9.30
N LEU A 77 -10.53 -13.80 9.77
CA LEU A 77 -11.14 -12.77 8.94
C LEU A 77 -10.15 -12.20 7.91
N LEU A 78 -8.96 -11.79 8.36
CA LEU A 78 -7.93 -11.25 7.46
C LEU A 78 -7.39 -12.31 6.50
N ALA A 79 -7.21 -13.57 6.95
CA ALA A 79 -6.77 -14.65 6.08
C ALA A 79 -7.76 -14.88 4.93
N ASN A 80 -9.06 -14.92 5.22
CA ASN A 80 -10.11 -15.04 4.21
C ASN A 80 -10.12 -13.84 3.26
N THR A 81 -10.02 -12.63 3.81
CA THR A 81 -9.99 -11.39 3.00
C THR A 81 -8.78 -11.34 2.06
N ILE A 82 -7.59 -11.70 2.55
CA ILE A 82 -6.37 -11.75 1.75
C ILE A 82 -6.51 -12.80 0.65
N LYS A 83 -7.06 -13.97 0.97
CA LYS A 83 -7.33 -15.03 -0.01
C LYS A 83 -8.25 -14.54 -1.12
N ASP A 84 -9.39 -13.93 -0.77
CA ASP A 84 -10.35 -13.40 -1.74
C ASP A 84 -9.70 -12.31 -2.61
N ALA A 85 -8.88 -11.43 -2.02
CA ALA A 85 -8.16 -10.41 -2.77
C ALA A 85 -7.13 -11.01 -3.76
N ILE A 86 -6.44 -12.08 -3.37
CA ILE A 86 -5.53 -12.83 -4.25
C ILE A 86 -6.31 -13.49 -5.40
N ASP A 87 -7.45 -14.11 -5.12
CA ASP A 87 -8.26 -14.78 -6.12
C ASP A 87 -8.81 -13.78 -7.16
N VAL A 88 -9.34 -12.65 -6.71
CA VAL A 88 -9.77 -11.55 -7.59
C VAL A 88 -8.61 -11.00 -8.42
N ARG A 89 -7.45 -10.76 -7.80
CA ARG A 89 -6.24 -10.32 -8.52
C ARG A 89 -5.84 -11.33 -9.59
N ASN A 90 -5.81 -12.62 -9.26
CA ASN A 90 -5.42 -13.67 -10.20
C ASN A 90 -6.41 -13.77 -11.37
N ALA A 91 -7.71 -13.59 -11.12
CA ALA A 91 -8.72 -13.55 -12.17
C ALA A 91 -8.54 -12.35 -13.12
N ASN A 92 -8.18 -11.17 -12.59
CA ASN A 92 -8.06 -9.94 -13.37
C ASN A 92 -6.71 -9.79 -14.10
N TYR A 93 -5.62 -10.23 -13.48
CA TYR A 93 -4.24 -9.93 -13.93
C TYR A 93 -3.33 -11.17 -14.08
N GLY A 94 -3.76 -12.34 -13.58
CA GLY A 94 -3.04 -13.61 -13.61
C GLY A 94 -2.20 -13.91 -12.36
N GLU A 95 -1.81 -15.17 -12.19
CA GLU A 95 -1.11 -15.69 -10.99
C GLU A 95 0.26 -15.04 -10.70
N LYS A 96 0.90 -14.43 -11.71
CA LYS A 96 2.24 -13.82 -11.60
C LYS A 96 2.21 -12.29 -11.65
N THR A 97 1.11 -11.71 -11.19
CA THR A 97 0.95 -10.26 -11.15
C THR A 97 1.92 -9.62 -10.18
N GLN A 98 2.71 -8.67 -10.67
CA GLN A 98 3.54 -7.81 -9.83
C GLN A 98 2.71 -6.61 -9.40
N ILE A 99 2.73 -6.30 -8.11
CA ILE A 99 2.12 -5.08 -7.56
C ILE A 99 3.24 -4.23 -6.99
N ASN A 100 3.37 -3.01 -7.48
CA ASN A 100 4.34 -2.05 -6.98
C ASN A 100 3.69 -0.68 -6.83
N TYR A 101 4.31 0.22 -6.07
CA TYR A 101 3.85 1.60 -5.98
C TYR A 101 4.95 2.61 -6.29
N VAL A 102 4.52 3.80 -6.69
CA VAL A 102 5.34 5.01 -6.74
C VAL A 102 4.68 6.06 -5.87
N LEU A 103 5.39 6.56 -4.86
CA LEU A 103 4.97 7.72 -4.09
C LEU A 103 5.07 8.98 -4.98
N ILE A 104 3.95 9.64 -5.20
CA ILE A 104 3.85 10.81 -6.07
C ILE A 104 4.00 12.10 -5.28
N SER A 105 3.28 12.22 -4.16
CA SER A 105 3.33 13.40 -3.31
C SER A 105 2.89 13.09 -1.89
N LYS A 106 3.29 13.95 -0.94
CA LYS A 106 2.85 13.92 0.45
C LYS A 106 2.56 15.33 0.93
N ASN A 107 1.40 15.51 1.57
CA ASN A 107 1.00 16.75 2.21
C ASN A 107 0.90 16.52 3.71
N VAL A 108 1.48 17.42 4.51
CA VAL A 108 1.38 17.36 5.98
C VAL A 108 -0.08 17.50 6.38
N MET A 109 -0.54 16.62 7.25
CA MET A 109 -1.88 16.71 7.85
C MET A 109 -1.86 17.66 9.05
N THR A 110 -2.92 18.45 9.16
CA THR A 110 -3.19 19.30 10.31
C THR A 110 -3.81 18.49 11.46
N THR A 111 -3.81 19.07 12.65
CA THR A 111 -4.53 18.47 13.80
C THR A 111 -6.03 18.33 13.54
N ASP A 112 -6.62 19.22 12.73
CA ASP A 112 -8.04 19.13 12.39
C ASP A 112 -8.29 17.94 11.47
N ASP A 113 -7.43 17.72 10.47
CA ASP A 113 -7.50 16.53 9.59
C ASP A 113 -7.44 15.21 10.39
N LEU A 114 -6.68 15.19 11.50
CA LEU A 114 -6.54 14.01 12.36
C LEU A 114 -7.74 13.79 13.30
N LYS A 115 -8.57 14.81 13.50
CA LYS A 115 -9.78 14.75 14.33
C LYS A 115 -11.05 14.53 13.51
N GLU A 116 -10.96 14.58 12.18
CA GLU A 116 -12.08 14.27 11.32
C GLU A 116 -12.57 12.84 11.61
N PRO A 117 -13.89 12.65 11.86
CA PRO A 117 -14.45 11.32 11.98
C PRO A 117 -14.14 10.51 10.73
N TYR A 118 -13.66 9.29 10.93
CA TYR A 118 -13.53 8.31 9.87
C TYR A 118 -14.37 7.08 10.22
N TRP A 119 -14.72 6.33 9.18
CA TRP A 119 -15.32 5.02 9.33
C TRP A 119 -14.30 3.96 8.98
N ASP A 120 -14.11 3.03 9.90
CA ASP A 120 -13.71 1.68 9.54
C ASP A 120 -14.87 0.71 9.84
N ASN A 121 -14.86 -0.45 9.21
CA ASN A 121 -15.98 -1.39 9.25
C ASN A 121 -16.10 -2.17 10.57
N TYR A 122 -15.20 -1.98 11.54
CA TYR A 122 -15.09 -2.87 12.71
C TYR A 122 -15.14 -2.15 14.06
N ASP A 123 -14.58 -0.95 14.17
CA ASP A 123 -14.65 -0.14 15.37
C ASP A 123 -14.94 1.32 15.05
N ILE A 124 -16.24 1.61 14.90
CA ILE A 124 -16.75 2.99 14.73
C ILE A 124 -16.54 3.88 15.96
N THR A 125 -16.02 3.32 17.06
CA THR A 125 -15.75 4.03 18.32
C THR A 125 -14.26 4.28 18.55
N TYR A 126 -13.38 3.72 17.69
CA TYR A 126 -11.96 3.96 17.79
C TYR A 126 -11.65 5.43 17.49
N ASN A 127 -10.95 6.07 18.42
CA ASN A 127 -10.43 7.41 18.24
C ASN A 127 -8.92 7.31 18.06
N LEU A 128 -8.39 7.93 17.01
CA LEU A 128 -6.96 8.04 16.82
C LEU A 128 -6.29 8.69 18.04
N PRO A 129 -5.15 8.18 18.51
CA PRO A 129 -4.39 8.79 19.60
C PRO A 129 -3.63 10.02 19.08
N VAL A 130 -4.36 11.10 18.77
CA VAL A 130 -3.84 12.31 18.11
C VAL A 130 -2.66 12.92 18.88
N ASP A 131 -2.67 12.81 20.21
CA ASP A 131 -1.59 13.27 21.10
C ASP A 131 -0.27 12.50 20.93
N LYS A 132 -0.32 11.27 20.41
CA LYS A 132 0.85 10.44 20.13
C LYS A 132 1.36 10.55 18.68
N ILE A 133 0.64 11.25 17.82
CA ILE A 133 1.02 11.44 16.41
C ILE A 133 2.04 12.57 16.32
N THR A 134 3.26 12.23 15.91
CA THR A 134 4.38 13.17 15.79
C THR A 134 4.55 13.74 14.39
N GLU A 135 4.17 12.95 13.38
CA GLU A 135 4.12 13.36 11.97
C GLU A 135 2.93 12.65 11.32
N ALA A 136 2.26 13.32 10.39
CA ALA A 136 1.19 12.72 9.60
C ALA A 136 1.17 13.29 8.19
N TYR A 137 0.96 12.42 7.21
CA TYR A 137 0.93 12.79 5.80
C TYR A 137 -0.27 12.18 5.10
N LYS A 138 -0.95 12.99 4.28
CA LYS A 138 -1.82 12.48 3.22
C LYS A 138 -0.96 12.30 1.97
N ALA A 139 -0.80 11.05 1.55
CA ALA A 139 0.14 10.64 0.52
C ALA A 139 -0.59 10.08 -0.71
N THR A 140 -0.21 10.56 -1.90
CA THR A 140 -0.75 10.09 -3.17
C THR A 140 0.23 9.11 -3.81
N PHE A 141 -0.28 7.97 -4.26
CA PHE A 141 0.49 6.90 -4.86
C PHE A 141 -0.08 6.50 -6.22
N ASP A 142 0.81 6.08 -7.12
CA ASP A 142 0.44 5.29 -8.27
C ASP A 142 0.71 3.81 -7.96
N ILE A 143 -0.34 3.00 -7.87
CA ILE A 143 -0.29 1.56 -7.68
C ILE A 143 -0.32 0.89 -9.05
N ILE A 144 0.74 0.16 -9.36
CA ILE A 144 0.97 -0.45 -10.66
C ILE A 144 0.74 -1.96 -10.53
N TYR A 145 -0.24 -2.45 -11.27
CA TYR A 145 -0.52 -3.87 -11.45
C TYR A 145 0.06 -4.30 -12.79
N LYS A 146 1.01 -5.23 -12.79
CA LYS A 146 1.63 -5.75 -14.01
C LYS A 146 1.43 -7.25 -14.09
N GLY A 147 0.46 -7.65 -14.89
CA GLY A 147 0.26 -9.03 -15.31
C GLY A 147 1.22 -9.42 -16.44
N LYS A 148 1.01 -10.61 -17.01
CA LYS A 148 1.84 -11.11 -18.11
C LYS A 148 1.64 -10.30 -19.40
N GLU A 149 0.38 -10.01 -19.72
CA GLU A 149 -0.03 -9.37 -20.99
C GLU A 149 -0.66 -7.99 -20.78
N SER A 150 -0.87 -7.58 -19.52
CA SER A 150 -1.55 -6.33 -19.16
C SER A 150 -0.78 -5.58 -18.08
N SER A 151 -0.88 -4.25 -18.11
CA SER A 151 -0.44 -3.39 -17.03
C SER A 151 -1.48 -2.32 -16.80
N GLU A 152 -1.82 -2.10 -15.54
CA GLU A 152 -2.73 -1.06 -15.09
C GLU A 152 -2.04 -0.22 -14.03
N THR A 153 -2.35 1.07 -13.99
CA THR A 153 -1.92 1.96 -12.92
C THR A 153 -3.15 2.66 -12.35
N LYS A 154 -3.33 2.53 -11.05
CA LYS A 154 -4.41 3.18 -10.30
C LYS A 154 -3.82 4.20 -9.35
N ARG A 155 -4.46 5.36 -9.25
CA ARG A 155 -4.07 6.38 -8.27
C ARG A 155 -4.83 6.14 -6.97
N ALA A 156 -4.10 6.09 -5.86
CA ALA A 156 -4.66 5.92 -4.52
C ALA A 156 -4.11 6.98 -3.57
N GLU A 157 -4.89 7.31 -2.54
CA GLU A 157 -4.45 8.17 -1.45
C GLU A 157 -4.48 7.38 -0.15
N TYR A 158 -3.41 7.47 0.64
CA TYR A 158 -3.33 6.88 1.97
C TYR A 158 -2.85 7.92 2.98
N LYS A 159 -3.40 7.86 4.18
CA LYS A 159 -2.92 8.62 5.33
C LYS A 159 -1.86 7.80 6.08
N LEU A 160 -0.69 8.40 6.29
CA LEU A 160 0.48 7.80 6.93
C LEU A 160 0.72 8.52 8.26
N LEU A 161 0.81 7.77 9.35
CA LEU A 161 0.88 8.30 10.72
C LEU A 161 2.18 7.82 11.39
N LYS A 162 2.90 8.75 12.04
CA LYS A 162 4.06 8.43 12.88
C LYS A 162 3.66 8.47 14.35
N ILE A 163 3.50 7.29 14.93
CA ILE A 163 3.04 7.09 16.32
C ILE A 163 4.16 6.38 17.08
N ASP A 164 4.59 6.94 18.21
CA ASP A 164 5.64 6.35 19.06
C ASP A 164 6.93 5.95 18.29
N GLY A 165 7.29 6.74 17.26
CA GLY A 165 8.47 6.52 16.42
C GLY A 165 8.29 5.50 15.29
N GLY A 166 7.15 4.81 15.21
CA GLY A 166 6.79 3.90 14.13
C GLY A 166 5.89 4.55 13.07
N TRP A 167 6.07 4.18 11.81
CA TRP A 167 5.16 4.53 10.71
C TRP A 167 4.04 3.51 10.60
N TYR A 168 2.80 3.99 10.41
CA TYR A 168 1.58 3.20 10.29
C TYR A 168 0.63 3.78 9.24
N LEU A 169 -0.24 2.95 8.67
CA LEU A 169 -1.39 3.37 7.90
C LEU A 169 -2.53 3.77 8.82
N HIS A 170 -3.29 4.77 8.37
CA HIS A 170 -4.51 5.17 9.04
C HIS A 170 -5.57 4.05 9.01
N PRO A 171 -6.33 3.83 10.10
CA PRO A 171 -7.36 2.79 10.22
C PRO A 171 -8.40 2.73 9.09
N GLU A 172 -8.76 3.88 8.52
CA GLU A 172 -9.73 3.97 7.40
C GLU A 172 -9.41 3.03 6.22
N THR A 173 -8.14 2.66 6.03
CA THR A 173 -7.73 1.76 4.94
C THR A 173 -7.67 0.29 5.36
N PHE A 174 -8.01 -0.06 6.61
CA PHE A 174 -7.79 -1.40 7.16
C PHE A 174 -8.35 -2.53 6.29
N MET A 175 -9.50 -2.31 5.65
CA MET A 175 -10.10 -3.26 4.69
C MET A 175 -10.10 -2.80 3.23
N ASN A 176 -9.66 -1.57 2.96
CA ASN A 176 -9.89 -0.87 1.70
C ASN A 176 -8.59 -0.49 0.98
N VAL A 177 -7.49 -1.18 1.27
CA VAL A 177 -6.18 -0.77 0.72
C VAL A 177 -6.16 -0.79 -0.81
N PHE A 178 -7.00 -1.60 -1.48
CA PHE A 178 -7.02 -1.70 -2.95
C PHE A 178 -8.41 -1.59 -3.60
N SER A 179 -9.41 -1.01 -2.93
CA SER A 179 -10.75 -0.80 -3.51
C SER A 179 -10.87 0.43 -4.43
N GLY A 180 -9.73 1.00 -4.84
CA GLY A 180 -9.66 1.99 -5.93
C GLY A 180 -9.80 1.38 -7.32
#